data_AF-A0A5D3B1R9-F1
#
_entry.id   AF-A0A5D3B1R9-F1
#
_cell.length_a   1.000
_cell.length_b   1.000
_cell.length_c   1.000
_cell.angle_alpha   90.00
_cell.angle_beta   90.00
_cell.angle_gamma   90.00
#
_symmetry.space_group_name_H-M   'P 1'
#
loop_
_entity.id
_entity.type
_entity.pdbx_description
1 polymer ?
#
loop_
_entity_poly.entity_id
_entity_poly.type
_entity_poly.pdbx_seq_one_letter_code
_entity_poly.pdbx_strand_id
1 'polypeptide(L)'
;MSLDCSTFPPNSRYGNFTKTYTGHMCYCPMHLDLSAPKYSAGEWIGSGKRLTPGTAVQLVTFEDGKSTFLCGGCGVTAVACSTGEPDENEMVVGTVRRKTMETAGIYEGYKNTFKRAVSVQTGAMTPEGEILSVWVEETPFKIDRDTMTDPDTVSRKFDEFRQLQTEDESKIPLALEWKYQDWKQDSQHKS
;
A
#
# COMPACT_ATOMS: atom_id res chain seq x y z
N MET A 1 -2.61 -18.26 -15.14
CA MET A 1 -3.14 -16.92 -15.41
C MET A 1 -1.97 -16.05 -15.80
N SER A 2 -2.00 -15.38 -16.96
CA SER A 2 -0.94 -14.42 -17.32
C SER A 2 -1.03 -13.22 -16.38
N LEU A 3 0.09 -12.79 -15.80
CA LEU A 3 0.12 -11.55 -15.04
C LEU A 3 -0.18 -10.39 -15.98
N ASP A 4 -1.22 -9.62 -15.66
CA ASP A 4 -1.46 -8.33 -16.28
C ASP A 4 -0.53 -7.30 -15.61
N CYS A 5 0.66 -7.13 -16.18
CA CYS A 5 1.64 -6.12 -15.76
C CYS A 5 1.42 -4.76 -16.44
N SER A 6 0.24 -4.52 -17.06
CA SER A 6 -0.04 -3.25 -17.75
C SER A 6 -0.14 -2.04 -16.81
N THR A 7 -0.27 -2.28 -15.51
CA THR A 7 -0.42 -1.24 -14.47
C THR A 7 0.63 -1.37 -13.38
N PHE A 8 1.15 -0.23 -12.92
CA PHE A 8 2.09 -0.15 -11.81
C PHE A 8 1.56 0.80 -10.73
N PRO A 9 1.64 0.45 -9.43
CA PRO A 9 2.19 -0.81 -8.93
C PRO A 9 1.28 -2.01 -9.26
N PRO A 10 1.84 -3.23 -9.32
CA PRO A 10 1.03 -4.43 -9.43
C PRO A 10 0.08 -4.57 -8.24
N ASN A 11 -0.96 -5.41 -8.40
CA ASN A 11 -1.82 -5.76 -7.27
C ASN A 11 -0.98 -6.39 -6.15
N SER A 12 -1.26 -6.03 -4.89
CA SER A 12 -0.48 -6.50 -3.74
C SER A 12 -0.49 -8.02 -3.56
N ARG A 13 -1.44 -8.75 -4.17
CA ARG A 13 -1.47 -10.22 -4.19
C ARG A 13 -0.43 -10.85 -5.10
N TYR A 14 0.16 -10.09 -6.01
CA TYR A 14 1.26 -10.60 -6.85
C TYR A 14 2.53 -10.63 -6.01
N GLY A 15 3.24 -11.75 -6.00
CA GLY A 15 4.50 -11.92 -5.28
C GLY A 15 5.12 -13.27 -5.61
N ASN A 16 6.46 -13.35 -5.54
CA ASN A 16 7.17 -14.60 -5.78
C ASN A 16 7.15 -15.44 -4.50
N PHE A 17 6.14 -16.28 -4.35
CA PHE A 17 5.98 -17.12 -3.18
C PHE A 17 6.31 -18.57 -3.54
N THR A 18 7.33 -19.12 -2.87
CA THR A 18 7.35 -20.55 -2.61
C THR A 18 6.03 -20.91 -1.91
N LYS A 19 5.43 -22.05 -2.28
CA LYS A 19 3.99 -22.42 -2.21
C LYS A 19 3.23 -22.27 -0.86
N THR A 20 3.76 -21.62 0.16
CA THR A 20 3.17 -21.58 1.51
C THR A 20 2.67 -20.21 1.96
N TYR A 21 2.91 -19.11 1.23
CA TYR A 21 2.42 -17.78 1.63
C TYR A 21 1.44 -17.18 0.64
N THR A 22 0.19 -17.00 1.09
CA THR A 22 -0.92 -16.35 0.38
C THR A 22 -1.08 -14.88 0.77
N GLY A 23 0.01 -14.18 1.10
CA GLY A 23 -0.09 -12.82 1.64
C GLY A 23 0.23 -11.71 0.65
N HIS A 24 0.14 -10.49 1.17
CA HIS A 24 0.25 -9.27 0.38
C HIS A 24 1.67 -8.67 0.39
N MET A 25 1.99 -7.93 -0.67
CA MET A 25 3.23 -7.17 -0.82
C MET A 25 2.91 -5.69 -0.99
N CYS A 26 3.64 -4.83 -0.27
CA CYS A 26 3.61 -3.39 -0.48
C CYS A 26 4.62 -3.03 -1.58
N TYR A 27 4.10 -2.65 -2.74
CA TYR A 27 4.86 -2.19 -3.91
C TYR A 27 5.05 -0.66 -3.92
N CYS A 28 5.18 -0.08 -2.74
CA CYS A 28 5.54 1.33 -2.61
C CYS A 28 6.99 1.53 -3.09
N PRO A 29 7.29 2.55 -3.92
CA PRO A 29 8.63 2.84 -4.43
C PRO A 29 9.73 2.83 -3.36
N MET A 30 9.43 3.27 -2.14
CA MET A 30 10.38 3.26 -1.02
C MET A 30 10.82 1.87 -0.54
N HIS A 31 10.18 0.80 -1.02
CA HIS A 31 10.53 -0.58 -0.71
C HIS A 31 11.19 -1.31 -1.88
N LEU A 32 11.32 -0.65 -3.03
CA LEU A 32 11.85 -1.26 -4.24
C LEU A 32 13.31 -0.85 -4.43
N ASP A 33 14.06 -1.74 -5.07
CA ASP A 33 15.36 -1.37 -5.62
C ASP A 33 15.14 -0.63 -6.95
N LEU A 34 15.22 0.70 -6.88
CA LEU A 34 15.04 1.61 -8.02
C LEU A 34 16.35 1.89 -8.77
N SER A 35 17.45 1.22 -8.41
CA SER A 35 18.71 1.32 -9.19
C SER A 35 18.62 0.59 -10.53
N ALA A 36 17.68 -0.35 -10.68
CA ALA A 36 17.40 -1.07 -11.92
C ALA A 36 16.31 -0.39 -12.77
N PRO A 37 16.42 -0.36 -14.11
CA PRO A 37 15.43 0.24 -15.00
C PRO A 37 14.13 -0.58 -15.12
N LYS A 38 13.04 0.07 -15.56
CA LYS A 38 11.68 -0.52 -15.71
C LYS A 38 11.61 -1.83 -16.50
N TYR A 39 12.52 -2.07 -17.44
CA TYR A 39 12.51 -3.31 -18.22
C TYR A 39 12.91 -4.53 -17.38
N SER A 40 13.50 -4.31 -16.20
CA SER A 40 13.67 -5.29 -15.12
C SER A 40 12.48 -5.32 -14.15
N ALA A 41 11.38 -4.60 -14.38
CA ALA A 41 10.22 -4.55 -13.46
C ALA A 41 9.50 -5.89 -13.27
N GLY A 42 9.72 -6.87 -14.18
CA GLY A 42 9.33 -8.26 -13.94
C GLY A 42 9.99 -8.87 -12.70
N GLU A 43 11.15 -8.34 -12.29
CA GLU A 43 11.91 -8.72 -11.09
C GLU A 43 11.38 -8.07 -9.81
N TRP A 44 10.54 -7.02 -9.91
CA TRP A 44 9.94 -6.42 -8.71
C TRP A 44 8.79 -7.23 -8.13
N ILE A 45 8.20 -8.16 -8.89
CA ILE A 45 7.20 -9.09 -8.36
C ILE A 45 7.88 -9.98 -7.32
N GLY A 46 7.60 -9.73 -6.05
CA GLY A 46 8.28 -10.38 -4.92
C GLY A 46 9.38 -9.54 -4.24
N SER A 47 9.76 -8.38 -4.77
CA SER A 47 10.74 -7.47 -4.12
C SER A 47 10.09 -6.44 -3.20
N GLY A 48 8.76 -6.30 -3.24
CA GLY A 48 8.03 -5.40 -2.35
C GLY A 48 8.19 -5.80 -0.87
N LYS A 49 7.78 -4.91 0.03
CA LYS A 49 7.78 -5.25 1.46
C LYS A 49 6.65 -6.23 1.75
N ARG A 50 6.99 -7.40 2.29
CA ARG A 50 6.00 -8.40 2.75
C ARG A 50 5.10 -7.81 3.86
N LEU A 51 3.79 -8.01 3.72
CA LEU A 51 2.77 -7.58 4.69
C LEU A 51 2.30 -8.79 5.50
N THR A 52 3.01 -9.09 6.59
CA THR A 52 2.67 -10.21 7.47
C THR A 52 1.47 -9.86 8.36
N PRO A 53 0.78 -10.85 8.94
CA PRO A 53 -0.29 -10.59 9.90
C PRO A 53 0.16 -9.64 11.02
N GLY A 54 -0.74 -8.78 11.47
CA GLY A 54 -0.47 -7.71 12.42
C GLY A 54 0.30 -6.50 11.86
N THR A 55 0.76 -6.54 10.60
CA THR A 55 1.38 -5.37 9.96
C THR A 55 0.34 -4.27 9.81
N ALA A 56 0.67 -3.05 10.25
CA ALA A 56 -0.12 -1.86 9.93
C ALA A 56 -0.13 -1.64 8.42
N VAL A 57 -1.32 -1.50 7.84
CA VAL A 57 -1.57 -1.41 6.40
C VAL A 57 -2.60 -0.34 6.07
N GLN A 58 -2.62 0.03 4.80
CA GLN A 58 -3.67 0.83 4.19
C GLN A 58 -4.22 0.07 2.98
N LEU A 59 -5.54 -0.13 2.95
CA LEU A 59 -6.26 -0.66 1.80
C LEU A 59 -6.71 0.52 0.93
N VAL A 60 -6.17 0.62 -0.27
CA VAL A 60 -6.56 1.64 -1.25
C VAL A 60 -7.57 1.02 -2.21
N THR A 61 -8.74 1.64 -2.33
CA THR A 61 -9.80 1.23 -3.26
C THR A 61 -9.85 2.18 -4.44
N PHE A 62 -9.99 1.63 -5.65
CA PHE A 62 -10.04 2.36 -6.91
C PHE A 62 -11.47 2.47 -7.45
N GLU A 63 -11.68 3.38 -8.41
CA GLU A 63 -12.98 3.63 -9.07
C GLU A 63 -13.60 2.37 -9.70
N ASP A 64 -12.80 1.40 -10.12
CA ASP A 64 -13.28 0.12 -10.68
C ASP A 64 -13.64 -0.93 -9.62
N GLY A 65 -13.63 -0.55 -8.34
CA GLY A 65 -13.93 -1.42 -7.20
C GLY A 65 -12.78 -2.34 -6.79
N LYS A 66 -11.67 -2.40 -7.55
CA LYS A 66 -10.49 -3.15 -7.14
C LYS A 66 -9.81 -2.45 -5.97
N SER A 67 -9.05 -3.22 -5.20
CA SER A 67 -8.27 -2.69 -4.10
C SER A 67 -6.86 -3.29 -4.04
N THR A 68 -5.93 -2.55 -3.45
CA THR A 68 -4.56 -3.00 -3.20
C THR A 68 -4.12 -2.61 -1.79
N PHE A 69 -3.25 -3.43 -1.21
CA PHE A 69 -2.68 -3.19 0.11
C PHE A 69 -1.32 -2.52 0.01
N LEU A 70 -1.11 -1.53 0.87
CA LEU A 70 0.17 -0.87 1.10
C LEU A 70 0.46 -0.90 2.61
N CYS A 71 1.73 -0.84 3.03
CA CYS A 71 2.02 -0.75 4.46
C CYS A 71 1.60 0.62 5.01
N GLY A 72 1.53 0.74 6.34
CA GLY A 72 1.16 1.98 7.03
C GLY A 72 1.92 3.19 6.48
N GLY A 73 1.18 4.23 6.09
CA GLY A 73 1.68 5.47 5.51
C GLY A 73 1.85 5.45 3.98
N CYS A 74 2.08 4.28 3.36
CA CYS A 74 2.31 4.21 1.91
C CYS A 74 1.04 4.45 1.09
N GLY A 75 -0.14 4.08 1.60
CA GLY A 75 -1.42 4.27 0.90
C GLY A 75 -1.77 5.72 0.68
N VAL A 76 -1.82 6.51 1.74
CA VAL A 76 -2.11 7.96 1.62
C VAL A 76 -1.02 8.68 0.83
N THR A 77 0.25 8.32 1.05
CA THR A 77 1.38 8.92 0.31
C THR A 77 1.29 8.63 -1.18
N ALA A 78 0.89 7.41 -1.56
CA ALA A 78 0.69 7.05 -2.96
C ALA A 78 -0.42 7.89 -3.61
N VAL A 79 -1.52 8.11 -2.88
CA VAL A 79 -2.61 8.97 -3.35
C VAL A 79 -2.16 10.42 -3.45
N ALA A 80 -1.44 10.95 -2.45
CA ALA A 80 -0.86 12.29 -2.49
C ALA A 80 0.09 12.46 -3.70
N CYS A 81 0.97 11.50 -3.97
CA CYS A 81 1.86 11.48 -5.14
C CYS A 81 1.08 11.51 -6.48
N SER A 82 -0.18 11.07 -6.51
CA SER A 82 -1.01 11.12 -7.71
C SER A 82 -1.62 12.50 -8.00
N THR A 83 -1.49 13.42 -7.04
CA THR A 83 -1.98 14.80 -7.13
C THR A 83 -0.81 15.74 -7.43
N GLY A 84 -1.04 16.75 -8.26
CA GLY A 84 0.01 17.70 -8.66
C GLY A 84 1.11 17.13 -9.58
N GLU A 85 2.14 17.94 -9.78
CA GLU A 85 3.34 17.66 -10.57
C GLU A 85 4.57 18.14 -9.77
N PRO A 86 5.04 17.35 -8.79
CA PRO A 86 6.19 17.72 -7.97
C PRO A 86 7.45 17.87 -8.81
N ASP A 87 8.40 18.66 -8.33
CA ASP A 87 9.70 18.84 -8.98
C ASP A 87 10.49 17.52 -9.03
N GLU A 88 11.39 17.36 -10.02
CA GLU A 88 12.16 16.11 -10.18
C GLU A 88 12.98 15.74 -8.91
N ASN A 89 13.40 16.75 -8.13
CA ASN A 89 14.21 16.57 -6.93
C ASN A 89 13.39 16.45 -5.63
N GLU A 90 12.07 16.64 -5.72
CA GLU A 90 11.16 16.57 -4.59
C GLU A 90 10.90 15.11 -4.19
N MET A 91 10.72 14.88 -2.88
CA MET A 91 10.35 13.57 -2.35
C MET A 91 8.86 13.36 -2.56
N VAL A 92 8.51 12.33 -3.32
CA VAL A 92 7.11 12.05 -3.71
C VAL A 92 6.52 10.87 -2.97
N VAL A 93 7.37 9.93 -2.54
CA VAL A 93 6.94 8.74 -1.81
C VAL A 93 7.95 8.42 -0.71
N GLY A 94 7.62 8.79 0.53
CA GLY A 94 8.53 8.64 1.66
C GLY A 94 9.84 9.40 1.41
N THR A 95 10.94 8.67 1.24
CA THR A 95 12.27 9.23 0.96
C THR A 95 12.65 9.18 -0.52
N VAL A 96 11.76 8.69 -1.40
CA VAL A 96 12.04 8.53 -2.83
C VAL A 96 11.69 9.79 -3.59
N ARG A 97 12.65 10.26 -4.41
CA ARG A 97 12.47 11.42 -5.28
C ARG A 97 11.76 11.05 -6.59
N ARG A 98 11.06 12.01 -7.18
CA ARG A 98 10.43 11.87 -8.50
C ARG A 98 11.42 11.36 -9.56
N LYS A 99 12.60 11.99 -9.67
CA LYS A 99 13.65 11.63 -10.63
C LYS A 99 14.10 10.18 -10.52
N THR A 100 14.15 9.63 -9.31
CA THR A 100 14.51 8.23 -9.08
C THR A 100 13.45 7.30 -9.67
N MET A 101 12.18 7.63 -9.50
CA MET A 101 11.05 6.89 -10.08
C MET A 101 10.98 7.04 -11.60
N GLU A 102 11.32 8.21 -12.14
CA GLU A 102 11.40 8.46 -13.60
C GLU A 102 12.56 7.69 -14.23
N THR A 103 13.73 7.68 -13.59
CA THR A 103 14.89 6.90 -14.02
C THR A 103 14.58 5.40 -14.05
N ALA A 104 13.85 4.91 -13.02
CA ALA A 104 13.33 3.56 -12.99
C ALA A 104 12.11 3.34 -13.92
N GLY A 105 11.60 4.38 -14.59
CA GLY A 105 10.48 4.34 -15.54
C GLY A 105 9.10 4.03 -14.94
N ILE A 106 8.94 4.15 -13.62
CA ILE A 106 7.69 3.83 -12.92
C ILE A 106 6.80 5.01 -12.60
N TYR A 107 7.36 6.23 -12.60
CA TYR A 107 6.67 7.42 -12.10
C TYR A 107 5.27 7.61 -12.71
N GLU A 108 5.18 7.67 -14.04
CA GLU A 108 3.91 7.84 -14.75
C GLU A 108 2.91 6.72 -14.48
N GLY A 109 3.37 5.47 -14.44
CA GLY A 109 2.50 4.33 -14.15
C GLY A 109 1.93 4.41 -12.73
N TYR A 110 2.81 4.64 -11.76
CA TYR A 110 2.47 4.79 -10.34
C TYR A 110 1.43 5.90 -10.14
N LYS A 111 1.74 7.08 -10.69
CA LYS A 111 0.86 8.26 -10.64
C LYS A 111 -0.52 7.97 -11.22
N ASN A 112 -0.58 7.43 -12.43
CA ASN A 112 -1.84 7.19 -13.13
C ASN A 112 -2.70 6.13 -12.42
N THR A 113 -2.10 5.11 -11.81
CA THR A 113 -2.82 4.12 -11.01
C THR A 113 -3.47 4.76 -9.80
N PHE A 114 -2.71 5.52 -9.00
CA PHE A 114 -3.26 6.13 -7.78
C PHE A 114 -4.14 7.33 -8.02
N LYS A 115 -4.12 7.93 -9.22
CA LYS A 115 -5.08 8.97 -9.62
C LYS A 115 -6.53 8.50 -9.59
N ARG A 116 -6.75 7.19 -9.78
CA ARG A 116 -8.06 6.52 -9.75
C ARG A 116 -8.47 6.04 -8.35
N ALA A 117 -7.71 6.35 -7.31
CA ALA A 117 -8.05 5.98 -5.94
C ALA A 117 -9.22 6.84 -5.43
N VAL A 118 -10.22 6.19 -4.83
CA VAL A 118 -11.44 6.80 -4.29
C VAL A 118 -11.51 6.74 -2.77
N SER A 119 -10.79 5.81 -2.14
CA SER A 119 -10.71 5.76 -0.68
C SER A 119 -9.49 5.02 -0.15
N VAL A 120 -9.15 5.32 1.10
CA VAL A 120 -8.08 4.68 1.87
C VAL A 120 -8.64 4.24 3.22
N GLN A 121 -8.52 2.95 3.54
CA GLN A 121 -8.86 2.41 4.86
C GLN A 121 -7.58 2.04 5.60
N THR A 122 -7.44 2.49 6.85
CA THR A 122 -6.30 2.14 7.71
C THR A 122 -6.66 0.94 8.58
N GLY A 123 -5.72 0.01 8.74
CA GLY A 123 -5.96 -1.18 9.55
C GLY A 123 -4.70 -1.99 9.81
N ALA A 124 -4.89 -3.20 10.31
CA ALA A 124 -3.87 -4.23 10.39
C ALA A 124 -4.19 -5.39 9.43
N MET A 125 -3.16 -6.06 8.94
CA MET A 125 -3.31 -7.27 8.12
C MET A 125 -3.78 -8.44 9.00
N THR A 126 -4.86 -9.13 8.62
CA THR A 126 -5.30 -10.35 9.31
C THR A 126 -4.47 -11.57 8.87
N PRO A 127 -4.51 -12.69 9.61
CA PRO A 127 -3.91 -13.96 9.20
C PRO A 127 -4.41 -14.45 7.83
N GLU A 128 -5.66 -14.17 7.50
CA GLU A 128 -6.33 -14.55 6.24
C GLU A 128 -5.94 -13.65 5.06
N GLY A 129 -5.20 -12.56 5.31
CA GLY A 129 -4.85 -11.58 4.28
C GLY A 129 -5.91 -10.50 4.06
N GLU A 130 -6.78 -10.28 5.04
CA GLU A 130 -7.81 -9.23 5.01
C GLU A 130 -7.40 -8.01 5.84
N ILE A 131 -8.24 -6.96 5.82
CA ILE A 131 -8.02 -5.79 6.65
C ILE A 131 -8.83 -5.89 7.94
N LEU A 132 -8.15 -5.76 9.08
CA LEU A 132 -8.79 -5.45 10.36
C LEU A 132 -8.78 -3.93 10.53
N SER A 133 -9.94 -3.28 10.46
CA SER A 133 -10.04 -1.84 10.76
C SER A 133 -9.60 -1.57 12.20
N VAL A 134 -8.71 -0.60 12.40
CA VAL A 134 -8.28 -0.18 13.75
C VAL A 134 -9.20 0.88 14.37
N TRP A 135 -10.19 1.33 13.61
CA TRP A 135 -11.20 2.29 14.07
C TRP A 135 -12.47 1.56 14.54
N VAL A 136 -13.20 2.18 15.48
CA VAL A 136 -14.52 1.70 15.94
C VAL A 136 -15.52 1.72 14.79
N GLU A 137 -15.57 2.83 14.04
CA GLU A 137 -16.34 2.92 12.81
C GLU A 137 -15.45 2.56 11.62
N GLU A 138 -15.86 1.61 10.80
CA GLU A 138 -15.09 1.14 9.64
C GLU A 138 -15.25 2.07 8.42
N THR A 139 -15.24 3.38 8.67
CA THR A 139 -15.41 4.39 7.63
C THR A 139 -14.06 4.63 6.94
N PRO A 140 -13.94 4.40 5.62
CA PRO A 140 -12.71 4.69 4.91
C PRO A 140 -12.58 6.20 4.63
N PHE A 141 -11.36 6.73 4.64
CA PHE A 141 -11.07 8.08 4.19
C PHE A 141 -11.41 8.22 2.70
N LYS A 142 -12.32 9.13 2.36
CA LYS A 142 -12.74 9.37 0.97
C LYS A 142 -11.81 10.35 0.29
N ILE A 143 -11.42 10.04 -0.94
CA ILE A 143 -10.61 10.91 -1.79
C ILE A 143 -11.57 11.76 -2.63
N ASP A 144 -11.56 13.07 -2.38
CA ASP A 144 -12.32 14.03 -3.15
C ASP A 144 -11.37 14.78 -4.09
N ARG A 145 -11.43 14.45 -5.38
CA ARG A 145 -10.53 15.01 -6.40
C ARG A 145 -10.84 16.45 -6.78
N ASP A 146 -12.03 16.95 -6.43
CA ASP A 146 -12.40 18.34 -6.68
C ASP A 146 -11.76 19.26 -5.64
N THR A 147 -11.47 18.75 -4.44
CA THR A 147 -10.90 19.54 -3.34
C THR A 147 -9.50 19.12 -2.91
N MET A 148 -9.03 17.92 -3.26
CA MET A 148 -7.69 17.40 -2.96
C MET A 148 -6.83 17.42 -4.23
N THR A 149 -6.48 18.62 -4.69
CA THR A 149 -5.78 18.83 -5.96
C THR A 149 -4.25 18.78 -5.85
N ASP A 150 -3.72 18.81 -4.63
CA ASP A 150 -2.29 18.83 -4.33
C ASP A 150 -1.93 17.85 -3.17
N PRO A 151 -0.66 17.41 -3.10
CA PRO A 151 -0.22 16.40 -2.11
C PRO A 151 -0.41 16.83 -0.65
N ASP A 152 -0.21 18.11 -0.36
CA ASP A 152 -0.29 18.66 1.00
C ASP A 152 -1.73 18.65 1.49
N THR A 153 -2.68 19.01 0.63
CA THR A 153 -4.11 18.96 0.94
C THR A 153 -4.60 17.52 1.18
N VAL A 154 -4.14 16.54 0.39
CA VAL A 154 -4.45 15.12 0.65
C VAL A 154 -3.95 14.71 2.03
N SER A 155 -2.69 15.01 2.34
CA SER A 155 -2.04 14.62 3.60
C SER A 155 -2.72 15.27 4.80
N ARG A 156 -2.97 16.58 4.74
CA ARG A 156 -3.65 17.33 5.80
C ARG A 156 -5.06 16.79 6.06
N LYS A 157 -5.86 16.59 5.01
CA LYS A 157 -7.23 16.05 5.18
C LYS A 157 -7.24 14.62 5.74
N PHE A 158 -6.24 13.81 5.39
CA PHE A 158 -6.09 12.48 5.97
C PHE A 158 -5.73 12.54 7.46
N ASP A 159 -4.84 13.46 7.86
CA ASP A 159 -4.51 13.68 9.26
C ASP A 159 -5.71 14.20 10.06
N GLU A 160 -6.48 15.15 9.52
CA GLU A 160 -7.74 15.63 10.10
C GLU A 160 -8.74 14.47 10.26
N PHE A 161 -8.92 13.65 9.21
CA PHE A 161 -9.76 12.47 9.27
C PHE A 161 -9.33 11.52 10.39
N ARG A 162 -8.03 11.22 10.51
CA ARG A 162 -7.48 10.32 11.55
C ARG A 162 -7.72 10.86 12.96
N GLN A 163 -7.55 12.17 13.17
CA GLN A 163 -7.78 12.81 14.48
C GLN A 163 -9.24 12.76 14.93
N LEU A 164 -10.17 12.61 13.99
CA LEU A 164 -11.60 12.48 14.27
C LEU A 164 -12.04 11.02 14.48
N GLN A 165 -11.17 10.03 14.24
CA GLN A 165 -11.49 8.63 14.45
C GLN A 165 -11.26 8.21 15.91
N THR A 166 -12.09 7.28 16.38
CA THR A 166 -11.88 6.58 17.64
C THR A 166 -11.20 5.25 17.35
N GLU A 167 -10.05 5.01 17.99
CA GLU A 167 -9.36 3.72 17.94
C GLU A 167 -10.16 2.65 18.68
N ASP A 168 -10.24 1.46 18.08
CA ASP A 168 -10.79 0.29 18.75
C ASP A 168 -9.68 -0.38 19.57
N GLU A 169 -9.62 -0.05 20.86
CA GLU A 169 -8.63 -0.56 21.80
C GLU A 169 -8.65 -2.09 21.93
N SER A 170 -9.74 -2.77 21.54
CA SER A 170 -9.80 -4.23 21.55
C SER A 170 -9.06 -4.87 20.38
N LYS A 171 -8.91 -4.15 19.25
CA LYS A 171 -8.28 -4.64 18.03
C LYS A 171 -6.77 -4.43 18.01
N ILE A 172 -6.26 -3.46 18.77
CA ILE A 172 -4.82 -3.17 18.84
C ILE A 172 -4.03 -4.35 19.46
N PRO A 173 -4.41 -4.90 20.64
CA PRO A 173 -3.74 -6.07 21.21
C PRO A 173 -3.80 -7.28 20.29
N LEU A 174 -4.93 -7.50 19.60
CA LEU A 174 -5.08 -8.59 18.64
C LEU A 174 -4.11 -8.47 17.46
N ALA A 175 -4.00 -7.27 16.87
CA ALA A 175 -3.03 -7.01 15.80
C ALA A 175 -1.58 -7.17 16.27
N LEU A 176 -1.27 -6.76 17.50
CA LEU A 176 0.05 -6.97 18.09
C LEU A 176 0.33 -8.44 18.32
N GLU A 177 -0.63 -9.20 18.85
CA GLU A 177 -0.52 -10.65 19.04
C GLU A 177 -0.14 -11.32 17.72
N TRP A 178 -0.88 -11.04 16.64
CA TRP A 178 -0.54 -11.55 15.32
C TRP A 178 0.87 -11.15 14.90
N LYS A 179 1.29 -9.90 15.11
CA LYS A 179 2.63 -9.46 14.71
C LYS A 179 3.76 -10.24 15.41
N TYR A 180 3.56 -10.64 16.67
CA TYR A 180 4.55 -11.35 17.48
C TYR A 180 4.39 -12.87 17.47
N GLN A 181 3.30 -13.40 16.92
CA GLN A 181 3.17 -14.82 16.65
C GLN A 181 4.24 -15.27 15.66
N ASP A 182 4.91 -16.37 15.99
CA ASP A 182 5.95 -16.93 15.16
C ASP A 182 5.28 -17.71 14.02
N TRP A 183 4.87 -17.01 12.95
CA TRP A 183 4.20 -17.58 11.75
C TRP A 183 5.03 -18.63 10.99
N LYS A 184 6.16 -19.07 11.54
CA LYS A 184 7.06 -20.07 10.97
C LYS A 184 6.72 -21.52 11.31
N GLN A 185 5.66 -21.82 12.08
CA GLN A 185 5.43 -23.21 12.55
C GLN A 185 4.26 -24.00 11.95
N ASP A 186 3.33 -23.43 11.18
CA ASP A 186 2.16 -24.22 10.72
C ASP A 186 2.34 -25.00 9.41
N SER A 187 3.52 -24.95 8.78
CA SER A 187 3.80 -25.78 7.59
C SER A 187 4.16 -27.24 7.89
N GLN A 188 4.11 -27.70 9.16
CA GLN A 188 4.48 -29.08 9.51
C GLN A 188 3.34 -30.02 9.87
N HIS A 189 2.07 -29.59 9.92
CA HIS A 189 0.97 -30.53 10.16
C HIS A 189 -0.11 -30.42 9.10
N LYS A 190 0.09 -31.18 8.02
CA LYS A 190 -0.93 -32.04 7.42
C LYS A 190 -0.19 -33.13 6.63
N SER A 191 -0.18 -34.30 7.26
CA SER A 191 0.27 -35.62 6.82
C SER A 191 -0.13 -35.99 5.41
#